data_AF-A0A522T6S1-F1
#
_entry.id   AF-A0A522T6S1-F1
#
_cell.length_a   1.000
_cell.length_b   1.000
_cell.length_c   1.000
_cell.angle_alpha   90.00
_cell.angle_beta   90.00
_cell.angle_gamma   90.00
#
_symmetry.space_group_name_H-M   'P 1'
#
loop_
_entity.id
_entity.type
_entity.pdbx_description
1 polymer ?
#
loop_
_entity_poly.entity_id
_entity_poly.type
_entity_poly.pdbx_seq_one_letter_code
_entity_poly.pdbx_strand_id
1 'polypeptide(L)' 'MAIARELLEILVCPDDHARVLLVGPADAPTGLKCEQCQRVYPIRDDIPVMLLEEATRDTPNG' A
#
# COMPACT_ATOMS: atom_id res chain seq x y z
N MET A 1 1.61 22.26 -20.42
CA MET A 1 1.96 21.91 -19.03
C MET A 1 2.55 20.52 -19.05
N ALA A 2 3.85 20.40 -18.84
CA ALA A 2 4.50 19.10 -18.74
C ALA A 2 4.13 18.48 -17.39
N ILE A 3 3.44 17.35 -17.38
CA ILE A 3 3.33 16.53 -16.17
C ILE A 3 4.75 16.09 -15.83
N ALA A 4 5.28 16.59 -14.71
CA ALA A 4 6.64 16.30 -14.27
C ALA A 4 6.79 14.81 -13.97
N ARG A 5 7.97 14.27 -14.30
CA ARG A 5 8.33 12.85 -14.17
C ARG A 5 8.25 12.33 -12.72
N GLU A 6 8.22 13.25 -11.75
CA GLU A 6 8.00 13.04 -10.31
C GLU A 6 6.59 12.53 -9.95
N LEU A 7 5.58 12.60 -10.84
CA LEU A 7 4.22 12.09 -10.56
C LEU A 7 4.11 10.55 -10.56
N LEU A 8 5.17 9.84 -10.96
CA LEU A 8 5.16 8.39 -11.27
C LEU A 8 6.07 7.56 -10.36
N GLU A 9 6.71 8.13 -9.34
CA GLU A 9 7.64 7.38 -8.47
C GLU A 9 6.94 6.68 -7.29
N ILE A 10 6.12 5.69 -7.70
CA ILE A 10 6.06 4.29 -7.21
C ILE A 10 5.40 4.07 -5.83
N LEU A 11 4.09 3.77 -5.86
CA LEU A 11 3.25 3.21 -4.78
C LEU A 11 3.56 3.75 -3.38
N VAL A 12 2.85 4.80 -3.00
CA VAL A 12 2.83 5.33 -1.62
C VAL A 12 1.51 4.97 -0.95
N CYS A 13 1.51 4.95 0.38
CA CYS A 13 0.31 4.71 1.16
C CYS A 13 -0.72 5.83 0.94
N PRO A 14 -2.00 5.54 0.70
CA PRO A 14 -3.04 6.56 0.50
C PRO A 14 -3.38 7.38 1.75
N ASP A 15 -2.98 6.95 2.95
CA ASP A 15 -3.28 7.62 4.23
C ASP A 15 -2.23 8.69 4.60
N ASP A 16 -0.95 8.32 4.53
CA ASP A 16 0.18 9.08 5.05
C ASP A 16 1.24 9.39 3.97
N HIS A 17 1.02 8.93 2.73
CA HIS A 17 1.94 9.06 1.59
C HIS A 17 3.34 8.51 1.87
N ALA A 18 3.48 7.64 2.87
CA ALA A 18 4.73 6.98 3.18
C ALA A 18 5.01 5.81 2.23
N ARG A 19 6.23 5.30 2.30
CA ARG A 19 6.65 4.13 1.55
C ARG A 19 5.88 2.89 2.01
N VAL A 20 5.47 2.06 1.05
CA VAL A 20 4.91 0.73 1.29
C VAL A 20 5.88 -0.36 0.84
N LEU A 21 5.85 -1.50 1.53
CA LEU A 21 6.62 -2.70 1.24
C LEU A 21 5.69 -3.82 0.78
N LEU A 22 6.15 -4.65 -0.16
CA LEU A 22 5.43 -5.85 -0.58
C LEU A 22 5.43 -6.87 0.56
N VAL A 23 4.27 -7.48 0.79
CA VAL A 23 4.07 -8.59 1.72
C VAL A 23 3.78 -9.85 0.91
N GLY A 24 4.44 -10.96 1.24
CA GLY A 24 4.30 -12.22 0.54
C GLY A 24 5.55 -12.60 -0.28
N PRO A 25 5.51 -13.70 -1.05
CA PRO A 25 6.61 -14.13 -1.89
C PRO A 25 6.86 -13.14 -3.04
N ALA A 26 8.12 -13.02 -3.46
CA ALA A 26 8.55 -12.06 -4.48
C ALA A 26 7.80 -12.23 -5.82
N ASP A 27 7.45 -13.48 -6.15
CA ASP A 27 6.76 -13.83 -7.40
C ASP A 27 5.23 -13.66 -7.33
N ALA A 28 4.65 -13.56 -6.13
CA ALA A 28 3.21 -13.47 -5.91
C ALA A 28 2.89 -12.70 -4.61
N PRO A 29 3.07 -11.37 -4.58
CA PRO A 29 2.80 -10.57 -3.40
C PRO A 29 1.31 -10.62 -3.05
N THR A 30 1.01 -10.75 -1.76
CA THR A 30 -0.36 -10.84 -1.23
C THR A 30 -0.86 -9.51 -0.66
N GLY A 31 0.04 -8.54 -0.45
CA GLY A 31 -0.34 -7.23 0.05
C GLY A 31 0.77 -6.18 0.00
N LEU A 32 0.41 -4.96 0.38
CA LEU A 32 1.31 -3.83 0.57
C LEU A 32 1.20 -3.32 2.01
N LYS A 33 2.31 -3.36 2.75
CA LYS A 33 2.37 -2.86 4.13
C LYS A 33 3.00 -1.48 4.16
N CYS A 34 2.32 -0.51 4.75
CA CYS A 34 2.92 0.80 5.04
C CYS A 34 3.92 0.69 6.21
N GLU A 35 5.11 1.27 6.05
CA GLU A 35 6.13 1.29 7.09
C GLU A 35 5.78 2.24 8.26
N GLN A 36 5.00 3.29 8.01
CA GLN A 36 4.63 4.28 9.04
C GLN A 36 3.37 3.87 9.80
N CYS A 37 2.21 3.83 9.13
CA CYS A 37 0.95 3.54 9.81
C CYS A 37 0.63 2.04 9.98
N GLN A 38 1.52 1.14 9.54
CA GLN A 38 1.43 -0.31 9.69
C GLN A 38 0.16 -0.94 9.07
N ARG A 39 -0.57 -0.21 8.21
CA ARG A 39 -1.67 -0.75 7.40
C ARG A 39 -1.16 -1.78 6.41
N VAL A 40 -1.93 -2.84 6.19
CA VAL A 40 -1.72 -3.81 5.12
C VAL A 40 -2.87 -3.72 4.14
N TYR A 41 -2.58 -3.34 2.90
CA TYR A 41 -3.53 -3.30 1.79
C TYR A 41 -3.48 -4.63 1.03
N PRO A 42 -4.61 -5.33 0.82
CA PRO A 42 -4.62 -6.61 0.12
C PRO A 42 -4.41 -6.42 -1.39
N ILE A 43 -3.82 -7.43 -2.04
CA ILE A 43 -3.78 -7.52 -3.50
C ILE A 43 -4.84 -8.55 -3.93
N ARG A 44 -5.75 -8.15 -4.82
CA ARG A 44 -6.83 -9.01 -5.37
C ARG A 44 -6.75 -8.95 -6.89
N ASP A 45 -6.76 -10.11 -7.55
CA ASP A 45 -6.63 -10.20 -9.02
C ASP A 45 -5.40 -9.45 -9.57
N ASP A 46 -4.26 -9.55 -8.87
CA ASP A 46 -3.01 -8.81 -9.15
C ASP A 46 -3.13 -7.27 -9.08
N ILE A 47 -4.23 -6.75 -8.52
CA ILE A 47 -4.49 -5.32 -8.34
C ILE A 47 -4.41 -4.97 -6.84
N PRO A 48 -3.54 -4.03 -6.43
CA PRO A 48 -3.50 -3.54 -5.05
C PRO A 48 -4.77 -2.76 -4.69
N VAL A 49 -5.50 -3.23 -3.68
CA VAL A 49 -6.69 -2.54 -3.16
C VAL A 49 -6.25 -1.49 -2.13
N MET A 50 -5.91 -0.30 -2.61
CA MET A 50 -5.48 0.84 -1.79
C MET A 50 -6.65 1.63 -1.18
N LEU A 51 -7.62 0.93 -0.59
CA LEU A 51 -8.75 1.52 0.12
C LEU A 51 -8.53 1.43 1.64
N LEU A 52 -8.79 2.51 2.38
CA LEU A 52 -8.59 2.56 3.83
C LEU A 52 -9.51 1.60 4.60
N GLU A 53 -10.71 1.34 4.07
CA GLU A 53 -11.71 0.43 4.65
C GLU A 53 -11.32 -1.05 4.48
N GLU A 54 -10.60 -1.36 3.40
CA GLU A 54 -10.10 -2.71 3.09
C GLU A 54 -8.72 -2.96 3.73
N ALA A 55 -8.08 -1.92 4.24
CA ALA A 55 -6.77 -2.01 4.85
C ALA A 55 -6.86 -2.54 6.29
N THR A 56 -6.17 -3.64 6.56
CA THR A 56 -6.11 -4.19 7.92
C THR A 56 -5.00 -3.48 8.70
N ARG A 57 -5.30 -3.00 9.90
CA ARG A 57 -4.30 -2.57 10.89
C ARG A 57 -4.24 -3.61 12.00
N ASP A 58 -3.03 -3.89 12.47
CA ASP A 58 -2.85 -4.50 13.79
C ASP A 58 -3.18 -3.43 14.83
N THR A 59 -4.48 -3.17 15.04
CA THR A 59 -4.94 -2.41 16.19
C THR A 59 -5.52 -3.41 17.18
N PRO A 60 -4.96 -3.56 18.39
CA PRO A 60 -5.75 -4.06 19.49
C PRO A 60 -6.89 -3.05 19.66
N ASN A 61 -8.12 -3.52 19.43
CA ASN A 61 -9.38 -2.79 19.48
C ASN A 61 -9.37 -1.55 20.38
N GLY A 62 -9.88 -0.44 19.85
CA GLY A 62 -10.52 0.60 20.66
C GLY A 62 -11.83 0.10 21.25
#